data_AF-A0A959JJI2-F1
#
_entry.id   AF-A0A959JJI2-F1
#
_cell.length_a   1.000
_cell.length_b   1.000
_cell.length_c   1.000
_cell.angle_alpha   90.00
_cell.angle_beta   90.00
_cell.angle_gamma   90.00
#
_symmetry.space_group_name_H-M   'P 1'
#
loop_
_entity.id
_entity.type
_entity.pdbx_description
1 polymer ?
#
loop_
_entity_poly.entity_id
_entity_poly.type
_entity_poly.pdbx_seq_one_letter_code
_entity_poly.pdbx_strand_id
1 'polypeptide(L)'
;MSGSEHPYIKENASQFIMDVVDKYDTSSVDASALTPGELKRIELMRMMKEDSDKVEYLWILYFLQALIVVFGLWYMYIYASYLPLIPIIFGFIYIIFLRQILRHYAQRLLSHKDNFDTYLFEGFSLKEMRYNAVKFAYLVFFPFAVFFIYYAFFSHEVYLPWWLSMVVAFVISGLGWLWYFKDDAEKLSNLESDLNSLQYLK
;
A
#
# COMPACT_ATOMS: atom_id res chain seq x y z
N MET A 1 0.16 52.97 -31.47
CA MET A 1 -1.14 52.66 -30.83
C MET A 1 -1.24 51.14 -30.82
N SER A 2 -0.66 50.46 -29.83
CA SER A 2 -1.27 50.05 -28.56
C SER A 2 -2.63 49.35 -28.72
N GLY A 3 -2.61 48.04 -28.54
CA GLY A 3 -3.76 47.13 -28.51
C GLY A 3 -3.25 45.80 -27.95
N SER A 4 -3.14 45.75 -26.62
CA SER A 4 -2.68 44.64 -25.81
C SER A 4 -3.60 43.42 -25.92
N GLU A 5 -3.16 42.36 -26.61
CA GLU A 5 -3.72 41.02 -26.43
C GLU A 5 -2.87 40.30 -25.37
N HIS A 6 -3.40 40.30 -24.15
CA HIS A 6 -2.87 39.49 -23.07
C HIS A 6 -2.84 38.02 -23.49
N PRO A 7 -1.72 37.30 -23.34
CA PRO A 7 -1.72 35.86 -23.53
C PRO A 7 -2.63 35.25 -22.47
N TYR A 8 -3.69 34.58 -22.89
CA TYR A 8 -4.53 33.74 -22.04
C TYR A 8 -3.63 32.69 -21.39
N ILE A 9 -3.21 32.96 -20.16
CA ILE A 9 -2.43 32.05 -19.35
C ILE A 9 -3.36 30.89 -19.02
N LYS A 10 -3.13 29.76 -19.69
CA LYS A 10 -3.67 28.44 -19.38
C LYS A 10 -3.04 27.90 -18.08
N GLU A 11 -2.91 28.76 -17.07
CA GLU A 11 -2.66 28.42 -15.67
C GLU A 11 -4.00 27.87 -15.14
N ASN A 12 -4.37 26.66 -15.56
CA ASN A 12 -4.03 25.41 -14.90
C ASN A 12 -5.16 25.08 -13.90
N ALA A 13 -6.32 24.70 -14.44
CA ALA A 13 -7.46 24.21 -13.65
C ALA A 13 -7.05 23.10 -12.67
N SER A 14 -6.02 22.31 -13.01
CA SER A 14 -5.39 21.33 -12.13
C SER A 14 -4.67 21.96 -10.94
N GLN A 15 -3.91 23.05 -11.15
CA GLN A 15 -3.31 23.83 -10.07
C GLN A 15 -4.36 24.57 -9.26
N PHE A 16 -5.43 25.10 -9.88
CA PHE A 16 -6.55 25.67 -9.16
C PHE A 16 -7.23 24.64 -8.26
N ILE A 17 -7.49 23.41 -8.74
CA ILE A 17 -8.05 22.33 -7.93
C ILE A 17 -7.09 21.90 -6.80
N MET A 18 -5.78 21.82 -7.05
CA MET A 18 -4.79 21.54 -6.00
C MET A 18 -4.70 22.66 -4.96
N ASP A 19 -4.66 23.93 -5.38
CA ASP A 19 -4.66 25.10 -4.51
C ASP A 19 -5.97 25.23 -3.74
N VAL A 20 -7.10 24.85 -4.36
CA VAL A 20 -8.42 24.81 -3.72
C VAL A 20 -8.43 23.71 -2.67
N VAL A 21 -7.87 22.53 -2.91
CA VAL A 21 -7.74 21.48 -1.88
C VAL A 21 -6.79 21.88 -0.74
N ASP A 22 -5.65 22.50 -1.05
CA ASP A 22 -4.74 23.01 -0.02
C ASP A 22 -5.35 24.20 0.77
N LYS A 23 -6.24 25.00 0.16
CA LYS A 23 -7.00 26.08 0.82
C LYS A 23 -8.29 25.60 1.53
N TYR A 24 -8.93 24.52 1.10
CA TYR A 24 -10.11 23.93 1.74
C TYR A 24 -9.79 23.36 3.13
N ASP A 25 -8.54 23.00 3.40
CA ASP A 25 -8.05 22.64 4.74
C ASP A 25 -7.97 23.87 5.70
N THR A 26 -8.02 25.11 5.18
CA THR A 26 -7.91 26.35 5.99
C THR A 26 -9.11 27.28 5.93
N SER A 27 -9.98 27.16 4.93
CA SER A 27 -11.17 28.01 4.79
C SER A 27 -12.28 27.24 4.10
N SER A 28 -13.47 27.23 4.69
CA SER A 28 -14.72 26.76 4.06
C SER A 28 -14.97 27.55 2.76
N VAL A 29 -14.51 27.01 1.62
CA VAL A 29 -14.83 27.58 0.31
C VAL A 29 -16.26 27.17 -0.05
N ASP A 30 -17.06 28.15 -0.45
CA ASP A 30 -18.48 28.00 -0.81
C ASP A 30 -18.65 26.91 -1.89
N ALA A 31 -19.26 25.79 -1.50
CA ALA A 31 -19.55 24.64 -2.34
C ALA A 31 -20.54 24.92 -3.50
N SER A 32 -21.01 26.17 -3.63
CA SER A 32 -22.02 26.62 -4.58
C SER A 32 -21.46 27.04 -5.95
N ALA A 33 -20.13 27.09 -6.12
CA ALA A 33 -19.47 27.50 -7.38
C ALA A 33 -18.80 26.37 -8.17
N LEU A 34 -18.81 25.13 -7.66
CA LEU A 34 -18.11 24.00 -8.27
C LEU A 34 -19.05 23.11 -9.10
N THR A 35 -18.55 22.60 -10.22
CA THR A 35 -19.28 21.61 -11.01
C THR A 35 -19.33 20.26 -10.28
N PRO A 36 -20.34 19.41 -10.55
CA PRO A 36 -20.44 18.08 -9.92
C PRO A 36 -19.18 17.22 -10.12
N GLY A 37 -18.49 17.39 -11.25
CA GLY A 37 -17.24 16.72 -11.56
C GLY A 37 -16.08 17.21 -10.69
N GLU A 38 -15.96 18.51 -10.43
CA GLU A 38 -14.91 19.06 -9.56
C GLU A 38 -15.11 18.68 -8.09
N LEU A 39 -16.36 18.62 -7.62
CA LEU A 39 -16.69 18.10 -6.29
C LEU A 39 -16.26 16.63 -6.12
N LYS A 40 -16.59 15.76 -7.10
CA LYS A 40 -16.17 14.35 -7.07
C LYS A 40 -14.65 14.21 -7.12
N ARG A 41 -13.95 15.07 -7.87
CA ARG A 41 -12.48 15.12 -7.93
C ARG A 41 -11.84 15.53 -6.61
N ILE A 42 -12.40 16.52 -5.91
CA ILE A 42 -11.94 16.96 -4.59
C ILE A 42 -12.18 15.87 -3.55
N GLU A 43 -13.33 15.22 -3.57
CA GLU A 43 -13.66 14.11 -2.67
C GLU A 43 -12.71 12.92 -2.87
N LEU A 44 -12.43 12.55 -4.12
CA LEU A 44 -11.44 11.52 -4.46
C LEU A 44 -10.03 11.92 -4.03
N MET A 45 -9.65 13.20 -4.17
CA MET A 45 -8.36 13.68 -3.69
C MET A 45 -8.26 13.57 -2.16
N ARG A 46 -9.33 13.91 -1.44
CA ARG A 46 -9.40 13.79 0.02
C ARG A 46 -9.33 12.34 0.46
N MET A 47 -10.15 11.46 -0.10
CA MET A 47 -10.07 10.01 0.16
C MET A 47 -8.67 9.49 -0.18
N MET A 48 -8.04 10.01 -1.24
CA MET A 48 -6.69 9.61 -1.59
C MET A 48 -5.63 10.07 -0.58
N LYS A 49 -5.73 11.30 -0.08
CA LYS A 49 -4.82 11.91 0.91
C LYS A 49 -4.99 11.28 2.30
N GLU A 50 -6.22 11.12 2.79
CA GLU A 50 -6.53 10.43 4.06
C GLU A 50 -6.01 8.99 4.07
N ASP A 51 -6.09 8.25 2.95
CA ASP A 51 -5.54 6.89 2.87
C ASP A 51 -4.05 6.82 2.47
N SER A 52 -3.46 7.90 1.95
CA SER A 52 -2.04 7.96 1.54
C SER A 52 -1.10 7.93 2.75
N ASP A 53 -1.55 8.46 3.89
CA ASP A 53 -0.80 8.52 5.15
C ASP A 53 -0.69 7.18 5.90
N LYS A 54 -1.19 6.08 5.31
CA LYS A 54 -1.00 4.74 5.85
C LYS A 54 0.42 4.23 5.61
N VAL A 55 1.37 4.79 6.38
CA VAL A 55 2.65 4.18 6.76
C VAL A 55 2.43 2.76 7.35
N GLU A 56 1.21 2.48 7.80
CA GLU A 56 0.72 1.20 8.32
C GLU A 56 1.14 -0.03 7.48
N TYR A 57 1.06 0.03 6.15
CA TYR A 57 1.42 -1.12 5.30
C TYR A 57 2.90 -1.48 5.37
N LEU A 58 3.78 -0.49 5.44
CA LEU A 58 5.21 -0.72 5.63
C LEU A 58 5.49 -1.21 7.05
N TRP A 59 4.76 -0.71 8.06
CA TRP A 59 4.86 -1.21 9.43
C TRP A 59 4.44 -2.67 9.54
N ILE A 60 3.39 -3.11 8.86
CA ILE A 60 2.97 -4.52 8.82
C ILE A 60 4.09 -5.40 8.24
N LEU A 61 4.70 -4.97 7.13
CA LEU A 61 5.84 -5.68 6.53
C LEU A 61 7.05 -5.77 7.47
N TYR A 62 7.42 -4.66 8.10
CA TYR A 62 8.53 -4.65 9.06
C TYR A 62 8.24 -5.48 10.30
N PHE A 63 7.00 -5.42 10.79
CA PHE A 63 6.56 -6.22 11.94
C PHE A 63 6.61 -7.71 11.62
N LEU A 64 6.11 -8.12 10.45
CA LEU A 64 6.18 -9.50 9.98
C LEU A 64 7.64 -9.96 9.84
N GLN A 65 8.51 -9.15 9.24
CA GLN A 65 9.92 -9.46 9.12
C GLN A 65 10.60 -9.58 10.49
N ALA A 66 10.28 -8.69 11.42
CA ALA A 66 10.81 -8.72 12.77
C ALA A 66 10.41 -10.01 13.50
N LEU A 67 9.15 -10.45 13.38
CA LEU A 67 8.71 -11.74 13.92
C LEU A 67 9.53 -12.90 13.35
N ILE A 68 9.72 -12.94 12.03
CA ILE A 68 10.50 -14.00 11.38
C ILE A 68 11.95 -13.99 11.84
N VAL A 69 12.56 -12.82 12.00
CA VAL A 69 13.93 -12.69 12.50
C VAL A 69 14.02 -13.18 13.95
N VAL A 70 13.15 -12.70 14.83
CA VAL A 70 13.18 -13.04 16.26
C VAL A 70 12.94 -14.53 16.46
N PHE A 71 11.84 -15.07 15.94
CA PHE A 71 11.49 -16.48 16.12
C PHE A 71 12.38 -17.41 15.28
N GLY A 72 12.87 -16.96 14.12
CA GLY A 72 13.82 -17.70 13.32
C GLY A 72 15.19 -17.84 13.98
N LEU A 73 15.73 -16.76 14.57
CA LEU A 73 16.98 -16.83 15.34
C LEU A 73 16.82 -17.69 16.59
N TRP A 74 15.67 -17.61 17.27
CA TRP A 74 15.33 -18.49 18.38
C TRP A 74 15.33 -19.97 17.96
N TYR A 75 14.68 -20.30 16.84
CA TYR A 75 14.69 -21.64 16.26
C TYR A 75 16.12 -22.11 15.95
N MET A 76 16.94 -21.26 15.33
CA MET A 76 18.33 -21.58 15.02
C MET A 76 19.14 -21.88 16.29
N TYR A 77 18.92 -21.13 17.37
CA TYR A 77 19.60 -21.34 18.65
C TYR A 77 19.23 -22.68 19.30
N ILE A 78 17.94 -23.03 19.32
CA ILE A 78 17.47 -24.27 19.97
C ILE A 78 17.82 -25.52 19.16
N TYR A 79 17.60 -25.47 17.83
CA TYR A 79 17.69 -26.65 16.97
C TYR A 79 19.01 -26.74 16.20
N ALA A 80 19.94 -25.81 16.40
CA ALA A 80 21.22 -25.72 15.69
C ALA A 80 21.08 -25.81 14.15
N SER A 81 19.97 -25.27 13.62
CA SER A 81 19.61 -25.39 12.21
C SER A 81 19.61 -24.03 11.52
N TYR A 82 20.28 -23.95 10.38
CA TYR A 82 20.36 -22.74 9.56
C TYR A 82 19.15 -22.51 8.64
N LEU A 83 18.14 -23.39 8.69
CA LEU A 83 16.91 -23.26 7.88
C LEU A 83 16.26 -21.86 7.95
N PRO A 84 16.17 -21.20 9.12
CA PRO A 84 15.55 -19.87 9.21
C PRO A 84 16.28 -18.77 8.46
N LEU A 85 17.55 -18.95 8.10
CA LEU A 85 18.30 -17.94 7.33
C LEU A 85 17.69 -17.70 5.95
N ILE A 86 17.09 -18.73 5.33
CA ILE A 86 16.47 -18.61 4.01
C ILE A 86 15.35 -17.55 4.02
N PRO A 87 14.24 -17.71 4.77
CA PRO A 87 13.17 -16.71 4.77
C PRO A 87 13.63 -15.35 5.32
N ILE A 88 14.60 -15.31 6.24
CA ILE A 88 15.17 -14.03 6.73
C ILE A 88 15.85 -13.25 5.60
N ILE A 89 16.78 -13.88 4.88
CA ILE A 89 17.52 -13.23 3.78
C ILE A 89 16.57 -12.82 2.66
N PHE A 90 15.68 -13.71 2.23
CA PHE A 90 14.68 -13.39 1.20
C PHE A 90 13.76 -12.25 1.63
N GLY A 91 13.37 -12.18 2.90
CA GLY A 91 12.58 -11.08 3.44
C GLY A 91 13.30 -9.73 3.39
N PHE A 92 14.59 -9.68 3.73
CA PHE A 92 15.40 -8.47 3.58
C PHE A 92 15.54 -8.02 2.13
N ILE A 93 15.84 -8.96 1.22
CA ILE A 93 15.93 -8.67 -0.23
C ILE A 93 14.59 -8.11 -0.72
N TYR A 94 13.48 -8.72 -0.33
CA TYR A 94 12.14 -8.28 -0.70
C TYR A 94 11.83 -6.86 -0.21
N ILE A 95 12.17 -6.53 1.04
CA ILE A 95 11.98 -5.17 1.59
C ILE A 95 12.80 -4.14 0.81
N ILE A 96 14.05 -4.46 0.48
CA ILE A 96 14.92 -3.56 -0.29
C ILE A 96 14.34 -3.32 -1.67
N PHE A 97 13.93 -4.39 -2.35
CA PHE A 97 13.30 -4.33 -3.67
C PHE A 97 12.03 -3.48 -3.64
N LEU A 98 11.16 -3.70 -2.66
CA LEU A 98 9.92 -2.96 -2.48
C LEU A 98 10.18 -1.46 -2.22
N ARG A 99 11.17 -1.12 -1.39
CA ARG A 99 11.56 0.28 -1.18
C ARG A 99 12.05 0.95 -2.46
N GLN A 100 12.83 0.26 -3.28
CA GLN A 100 13.32 0.81 -4.55
C GLN A 100 12.16 1.12 -5.49
N ILE A 101 11.20 0.20 -5.62
CA ILE A 101 10.07 0.42 -6.51
C ILE A 101 9.15 1.51 -5.97
N LEU A 102 8.81 1.50 -4.68
CA LEU A 102 7.97 2.57 -4.09
C LEU A 102 8.59 3.94 -4.29
N ARG A 103 9.92 4.07 -4.20
CA ARG A 103 10.63 5.31 -4.48
C ARG A 103 10.47 5.73 -5.94
N HIS A 104 10.56 4.79 -6.88
CA HIS A 104 10.37 5.08 -8.30
C HIS A 104 8.96 5.61 -8.60
N TYR A 105 7.92 4.96 -8.08
CA TYR A 105 6.54 5.43 -8.26
C TYR A 105 6.26 6.75 -7.53
N ALA A 106 6.84 6.95 -6.33
CA ALA A 106 6.73 8.24 -5.64
C ALA A 106 7.37 9.39 -6.42
N GLN A 107 8.50 9.15 -7.08
CA GLN A 107 9.13 10.14 -7.97
C GLN A 107 8.26 10.44 -9.19
N ARG A 108 7.63 9.43 -9.80
CA ARG A 108 6.68 9.62 -10.90
C ARG A 108 5.46 10.43 -10.46
N LEU A 109 4.90 10.16 -9.29
CA LEU A 109 3.80 10.92 -8.73
C LEU A 109 4.16 12.41 -8.61
N LEU A 110 5.32 12.72 -8.03
CA LEU A 110 5.80 14.10 -7.90
C LEU A 110 6.02 14.80 -9.24
N SER A 111 6.44 14.08 -10.27
CA SER A 111 6.64 14.65 -11.62
C SER A 111 5.35 15.04 -12.33
N HIS A 112 4.20 14.52 -11.91
CA HIS A 112 2.89 14.81 -12.49
C HIS A 112 2.03 15.74 -11.63
N LYS A 113 2.64 16.46 -10.67
CA LYS A 113 1.91 17.36 -9.77
C LYS A 113 1.04 18.38 -10.53
N ASP A 114 1.48 18.86 -11.69
CA ASP A 114 0.75 19.84 -12.48
C ASP A 114 -0.42 19.26 -13.30
N ASN A 115 -0.54 17.93 -13.42
CA ASN A 115 -1.62 17.26 -14.14
C ASN A 115 -2.48 16.42 -13.21
N PHE A 116 -3.63 16.96 -12.80
CA PHE A 116 -4.51 16.38 -11.80
C PHE A 116 -4.95 14.94 -12.12
N ASP A 117 -5.43 14.69 -13.35
CA ASP A 117 -5.94 13.36 -13.74
C ASP A 117 -4.81 12.30 -13.69
N THR A 118 -3.60 12.66 -14.13
CA THR A 118 -2.45 11.76 -14.11
C THR A 118 -1.90 11.58 -12.69
N TYR A 119 -1.89 12.62 -11.87
CA TYR A 119 -1.50 12.54 -10.46
C TYR A 119 -2.41 11.58 -9.67
N LEU A 120 -3.73 11.68 -9.88
CA LEU A 120 -4.71 10.81 -9.24
C LEU A 120 -4.49 9.33 -9.64
N PHE A 121 -4.25 9.08 -10.92
CA PHE A 121 -4.05 7.72 -11.44
C PHE A 121 -2.73 7.09 -10.97
N GLU A 122 -1.64 7.85 -10.96
CA GLU A 122 -0.34 7.40 -10.43
C GLU A 122 -0.42 7.16 -8.92
N GLY A 123 -1.19 7.98 -8.19
CA GLY A 123 -1.43 7.78 -6.76
C GLY A 123 -2.25 6.52 -6.45
N PHE A 124 -3.26 6.21 -7.26
CA PHE A 124 -3.99 4.94 -7.17
C PHE A 124 -3.06 3.75 -7.47
N SER A 125 -2.28 3.82 -8.54
CA SER A 125 -1.31 2.77 -8.92
C SER A 125 -0.31 2.49 -7.81
N LEU A 126 0.18 3.54 -7.13
CA LEU A 126 1.08 3.40 -5.97
C LEU A 126 0.39 2.67 -4.80
N LYS A 127 -0.89 2.94 -4.55
CA LYS A 127 -1.66 2.27 -3.49
C LYS A 127 -1.91 0.80 -3.80
N GLU A 128 -2.35 0.51 -5.02
CA GLU A 128 -2.57 -0.85 -5.49
C GLU A 128 -1.28 -1.66 -5.39
N MET A 129 -0.15 -1.06 -5.77
CA MET A 129 1.15 -1.70 -5.66
C MET A 129 1.53 -2.02 -4.20
N ARG A 130 1.31 -1.07 -3.26
CA ARG A 130 1.56 -1.31 -1.82
C ARG A 130 0.69 -2.47 -1.31
N TYR A 131 -0.59 -2.45 -1.63
CA TYR A 131 -1.54 -3.49 -1.23
C TYR A 131 -1.12 -4.87 -1.73
N ASN A 132 -0.86 -4.99 -3.04
CA ASN A 132 -0.41 -6.23 -3.66
C ASN A 132 0.91 -6.72 -3.06
N ALA A 133 1.81 -5.81 -2.71
CA ALA A 133 3.08 -6.17 -2.11
C ALA A 133 2.95 -6.68 -0.66
N VAL A 134 2.04 -6.13 0.15
CA VAL A 134 1.73 -6.66 1.48
C VAL A 134 1.04 -8.02 1.38
N LYS A 135 0.10 -8.15 0.44
CA LYS A 135 -0.62 -9.39 0.16
C LYS A 135 0.33 -10.53 -0.25
N PHE A 136 1.30 -10.24 -1.11
CA PHE A 136 2.34 -11.18 -1.51
C PHE A 136 3.25 -11.55 -0.33
N ALA A 137 3.70 -10.55 0.44
CA ALA A 137 4.55 -10.80 1.59
C ALA A 137 3.87 -11.68 2.64
N TYR A 138 2.58 -11.43 2.90
CA TYR A 138 1.81 -12.27 3.80
C TYR A 138 1.74 -13.71 3.28
N LEU A 139 1.41 -13.91 2.00
CA LEU A 139 1.31 -15.24 1.41
C LEU A 139 2.63 -16.04 1.50
N VAL A 140 3.76 -15.37 1.29
CA VAL A 140 5.08 -16.03 1.26
C VAL A 140 5.70 -16.16 2.65
N PHE A 141 5.71 -15.10 3.44
CA PHE A 141 6.50 -15.01 4.68
C PHE A 141 5.71 -15.35 5.95
N PHE A 142 4.39 -15.12 5.96
CA PHE A 142 3.55 -15.44 7.13
C PHE A 142 3.55 -16.93 7.51
N PRO A 143 3.54 -17.90 6.56
CA PRO A 143 3.69 -19.31 6.90
C PRO A 143 4.96 -19.62 7.69
N PHE A 144 6.08 -18.98 7.34
CA PHE A 144 7.33 -19.14 8.09
C PHE A 144 7.25 -18.54 9.49
N ALA A 145 6.60 -17.38 9.63
CA ALA A 145 6.37 -16.78 10.95
C ALA A 145 5.55 -17.72 11.85
N VAL A 146 4.43 -18.25 11.34
CA VAL A 146 3.57 -19.20 12.06
C VAL A 146 4.33 -20.48 12.42
N PHE A 147 5.11 -21.01 11.48
CA PHE A 147 5.95 -22.18 11.70
C PHE A 147 6.98 -21.95 12.83
N PHE A 148 7.74 -20.85 12.80
CA PHE A 148 8.73 -20.56 13.85
C PHE A 148 8.08 -20.26 15.20
N ILE A 149 6.95 -19.55 15.22
CA ILE A 149 6.17 -19.31 16.44
C ILE A 149 5.70 -20.63 17.05
N TYR A 150 5.13 -21.53 16.24
CA TYR A 150 4.71 -22.85 16.70
C TYR A 150 5.87 -23.60 17.35
N TYR A 151 7.03 -23.67 16.69
CA TYR A 151 8.20 -24.32 17.26
C TYR A 151 8.82 -23.58 18.45
N ALA A 152 8.59 -22.28 18.62
CA ALA A 152 9.06 -21.54 19.79
C ALA A 152 8.23 -21.85 21.04
N PHE A 153 6.92 -22.02 20.90
CA PHE A 153 6.01 -22.24 22.03
C PHE A 153 5.73 -23.73 22.32
N PHE A 154 5.78 -24.59 21.31
CA PHE A 154 5.38 -26.01 21.41
C PHE A 154 6.54 -26.99 21.20
N SER A 155 7.79 -26.52 21.27
CA SER A 155 9.02 -27.33 21.10
C SER A 155 9.12 -28.56 22.00
N HIS A 156 8.45 -28.54 23.16
CA HIS A 156 8.58 -29.57 24.18
C HIS A 156 7.69 -30.79 23.95
N GLU A 157 6.71 -30.71 23.05
CA GLU A 157 5.79 -31.80 22.78
C GLU A 157 5.87 -32.22 21.31
N VAL A 158 6.49 -33.38 21.05
CA VAL A 158 6.67 -33.92 19.70
C VAL A 158 5.33 -34.47 19.18
N TYR A 159 4.47 -33.59 18.66
CA TYR A 159 3.21 -34.02 18.03
C TYR A 159 3.29 -34.06 16.50
N LEU A 160 4.15 -33.26 15.86
CA LEU A 160 4.17 -33.11 14.40
C LEU A 160 5.60 -33.03 13.81
N PRO A 161 5.91 -33.80 12.75
CA PRO A 161 7.13 -33.63 11.96
C PRO A 161 7.22 -32.23 11.34
N TRP A 162 8.43 -31.67 11.25
CA TRP A 162 8.67 -30.31 10.76
C TRP A 162 8.03 -29.99 9.41
N TRP A 163 8.07 -30.93 8.45
CA TRP A 163 7.49 -30.73 7.13
C TRP A 163 5.96 -30.64 7.19
N LEU A 164 5.32 -31.41 8.08
CA LEU A 164 3.87 -31.41 8.25
C LEU A 164 3.42 -30.16 9.01
N SER A 165 4.19 -29.73 10.02
CA SER A 165 4.00 -28.44 10.69
C SER A 165 4.06 -27.26 9.71
N MET A 166 4.92 -27.36 8.69
CA MET A 166 5.04 -26.32 7.66
C MET A 166 3.81 -26.31 6.74
N VAL A 167 3.28 -27.48 6.35
CA VAL A 167 2.00 -27.57 5.60
C VAL A 167 0.85 -26.97 6.41
N VAL A 168 0.75 -27.31 7.70
CA VAL A 168 -0.29 -26.77 8.59
C VAL A 168 -0.15 -25.25 8.72
N ALA A 169 1.07 -24.74 8.89
CA ALA A 169 1.33 -23.30 8.92
C ALA A 169 0.87 -22.62 7.63
N PHE A 170 1.14 -23.21 6.45
CA PHE A 170 0.64 -22.70 5.18
C PHE A 170 -0.89 -22.65 5.11
N VAL A 171 -1.58 -23.69 5.58
CA VAL A 171 -3.06 -23.73 5.59
C VAL A 171 -3.62 -22.65 6.51
N ILE A 172 -3.09 -22.53 7.74
CA ILE A 172 -3.52 -21.51 8.71
C ILE A 172 -3.26 -20.10 8.14
N SER A 173 -2.09 -19.88 7.55
CA SER A 173 -1.75 -18.63 6.90
C SER A 173 -2.66 -18.32 5.71
N GLY A 174 -3.03 -19.30 4.91
CA GLY A 174 -3.99 -19.12 3.80
C GLY A 174 -5.38 -18.70 4.27
N LEU A 175 -5.86 -19.28 5.38
CA LEU A 175 -7.13 -18.88 6.00
C LEU A 175 -7.07 -17.46 6.58
N GLY A 176 -5.98 -17.13 7.29
CA GLY A 176 -5.74 -15.79 7.81
C GLY A 176 -5.67 -14.74 6.71
N TRP A 177 -5.06 -15.09 5.58
CA TRP A 177 -4.97 -14.24 4.39
C TRP A 177 -6.36 -13.96 3.78
N LEU A 178 -7.20 -14.99 3.62
CA LEU A 178 -8.55 -14.83 3.07
C LEU A 178 -9.42 -13.92 3.95
N TRP A 179 -9.25 -14.02 5.27
CA TRP A 179 -10.01 -13.20 6.21
C TRP A 179 -9.50 -11.75 6.24
N TYR A 180 -8.18 -11.55 6.33
CA TYR A 180 -7.59 -10.22 6.48
C TYR A 180 -7.75 -9.34 5.22
N PHE A 181 -7.62 -9.90 4.02
CA PHE A 181 -7.62 -9.14 2.77
C PHE A 181 -9.00 -9.02 2.09
N LYS A 182 -10.07 -9.52 2.71
CA LYS A 182 -11.41 -9.51 2.12
C LYS A 182 -11.93 -8.08 1.91
N ASP A 183 -11.86 -7.25 2.95
CA ASP A 183 -12.48 -5.93 2.96
C ASP A 183 -11.67 -4.90 2.15
N ASP A 184 -10.35 -5.06 2.09
CA ASP A 184 -9.46 -4.14 1.37
C ASP A 184 -9.54 -4.33 -0.16
N ALA A 185 -9.83 -5.56 -0.62
CA ALA A 185 -10.06 -5.81 -2.05
C ALA A 185 -11.31 -5.10 -2.56
N GLU A 186 -12.38 -5.09 -1.77
CA GLU A 186 -13.64 -4.42 -2.11
C GLU A 186 -13.47 -2.89 -2.16
N LYS A 187 -12.70 -2.32 -1.22
CA LYS A 187 -12.38 -0.88 -1.20
C LYS A 187 -11.56 -0.45 -2.42
N LEU A 188 -10.55 -1.22 -2.81
CA LEU A 188 -9.73 -0.92 -4.00
C LEU A 188 -10.55 -0.98 -5.30
N SER A 189 -11.42 -1.98 -5.43
CA SER A 189 -12.34 -2.12 -6.56
C SER A 189 -13.28 -0.92 -6.70
N ASN A 190 -13.85 -0.45 -5.58
CA ASN A 190 -14.74 0.71 -5.58
C ASN A 190 -14.00 1.99 -5.99
N LEU A 191 -12.78 2.19 -5.49
CA LEU A 191 -11.91 3.31 -5.88
C LEU A 191 -11.55 3.29 -7.36
N GLU A 192 -11.23 2.12 -7.93
CA GLU A 192 -10.94 1.97 -9.36
C GLU A 192 -12.16 2.31 -10.22
N SER A 193 -13.33 1.80 -9.83
CA SER A 193 -14.61 2.10 -10.50
C SER A 193 -14.91 3.60 -10.49
N ASP A 194 -14.67 4.27 -9.36
CA ASP A 194 -14.86 5.72 -9.25
C ASP A 194 -13.85 6.52 -10.09
N LEU A 195 -12.59 6.10 -10.12
CA LEU A 195 -11.55 6.72 -10.97
C LEU A 195 -11.88 6.56 -12.46
N ASN A 196 -12.35 5.39 -12.87
CA ASN A 196 -12.76 5.13 -14.24
C ASN A 196 -14.00 5.98 -14.60
N SER A 197 -14.95 6.15 -13.68
CA SER A 197 -16.12 7.01 -13.90
C SER A 197 -15.77 8.47 -14.17
N LEU A 198 -14.68 8.98 -13.57
CA LEU A 198 -14.19 10.35 -13.82
C LEU A 198 -13.67 10.55 -15.25
N GLN A 199 -13.15 9.52 -15.91
CA GLN A 199 -12.71 9.62 -17.30
C GLN A 199 -13.88 9.86 -18.27
N TYR A 200 -15.09 9.40 -17.89
CA TYR A 200 -16.32 9.58 -18.67
C TYR A 200 -17.09 10.86 -18.33
N LEU A 201 -16.72 11.56 -17.25
CA LEU A 201 -17.30 12.84 -16.83
C LEU A 201 -16.53 14.06 -17.39
N LYS A 202 -15.77 13.84 -18.47
CA LYS A 202 -14.95 14.86 -19.14
C LYS A 202 -15.79 15.81 -20.00
#